data_AF-A0A517PND7-F1
#
_entry.id   AF-A0A517PND7-F1
#
_cell.length_a   1.000
_cell.length_b   1.000
_cell.length_c   1.000
_cell.angle_alpha   90.00
_cell.angle_beta   90.00
_cell.angle_gamma   90.00
#
_symmetry.space_group_name_H-M   'P 1'
#
loop_
_entity.id
_entity.type
_entity.pdbx_description
1 polymer ?
#
loop_
_entity_poly.entity_id
_entity_poly.type
_entity_poly.pdbx_seq_one_letter_code
_entity_poly.pdbx_strand_id
1 'polypeptide(L)'
;MDINTSLSKLADSTPEGRIRLFACDCCSRLIPVFPDLDLEKLILFGQNRSSGKTDQDSLLSLRNHFGKIYNSLYPGYGDPSPKTLALSSAGEVAFTDSSLDAAINALEFSADAIAKKAAYNATDTEYDRVYDDAYALERGAQSGMLHRFFGV
;
A
#
# COMPACT_ATOMS: atom_id res chain seq x y z
N MET A 1 5.50 -19.60 -1.82
CA MET A 1 4.40 -19.39 -0.85
C MET A 1 3.91 -17.98 -1.07
N ASP A 2 2.60 -17.76 -1.18
CA ASP A 2 2.06 -16.40 -1.35
C ASP A 2 2.34 -15.55 -0.10
N ILE A 3 2.61 -14.25 -0.30
CA ILE A 3 2.97 -13.34 0.78
C ILE A 3 1.80 -13.06 1.73
N ASN A 4 0.56 -12.99 1.23
CA ASN A 4 -0.60 -12.79 2.09
C ASN A 4 -0.79 -14.00 3.00
N THR A 5 -0.62 -15.21 2.46
CA THR A 5 -0.60 -16.45 3.25
C THR A 5 0.48 -16.43 4.34
N SER A 6 1.66 -15.90 4.03
CA SER A 6 2.78 -15.80 4.97
C SER A 6 2.51 -14.77 6.06
N LEU A 7 1.92 -13.62 5.70
CA LEU A 7 1.48 -12.58 6.63
C LEU A 7 0.40 -13.06 7.60
N SER A 8 -0.61 -13.78 7.11
CA SER A 8 -1.66 -14.32 7.97
C SER A 8 -1.08 -15.27 9.01
N LYS A 9 -0.13 -16.14 8.63
CA LYS A 9 0.55 -17.03 9.59
C LYS A 9 1.42 -16.27 10.60
N LEU A 10 2.10 -15.22 10.16
CA LEU A 10 2.91 -14.38 11.05
C LEU A 10 2.03 -13.63 12.06
N ALA A 11 0.84 -13.20 11.65
CA ALA A 11 -0.07 -12.42 12.48
C ALA A 11 -0.47 -13.15 13.77
N ASP A 12 -0.54 -14.48 13.75
CA ASP A 12 -0.86 -15.29 14.93
C ASP A 12 0.16 -15.16 16.07
N SER A 13 1.40 -14.74 15.77
CA SER A 13 2.51 -14.70 16.72
C SER A 13 3.28 -13.37 16.76
N THR A 14 2.82 -12.38 15.99
CA THR A 14 3.52 -11.10 15.81
C THR A 14 2.69 -9.96 16.39
N PRO A 15 3.29 -9.02 17.15
CA PRO A 15 2.57 -7.82 17.60
C PRO A 15 2.00 -7.03 16.42
N GLU A 16 0.71 -6.65 16.49
CA GLU A 16 0.00 -5.97 15.40
C GLU A 16 0.74 -4.72 14.88
N GLY A 17 1.32 -3.94 15.78
CA GLY A 17 2.13 -2.78 15.43
C GLY A 17 3.28 -3.10 14.48
N ARG A 18 3.93 -4.27 14.62
CA ARG A 18 5.00 -4.69 13.71
C ARG A 18 4.46 -5.01 12.31
N ILE A 19 3.26 -5.57 12.21
CA ILE A 19 2.60 -5.85 10.92
C ILE A 19 2.29 -4.54 10.20
N ARG A 20 1.79 -3.53 10.93
CA ARG A 20 1.54 -2.20 10.38
C ARG A 20 2.81 -1.50 9.92
N LEU A 21 3.90 -1.57 10.71
CA LEU A 21 5.20 -1.02 10.31
C LEU A 21 5.71 -1.66 9.02
N PHE A 22 5.62 -2.99 8.92
CA PHE A 22 5.97 -3.69 7.69
C PHE A 22 5.15 -3.19 6.49
N ALA A 23 3.83 -3.02 6.66
CA ALA A 23 2.98 -2.47 5.60
C ALA A 23 3.40 -1.04 5.20
N CYS A 24 3.75 -0.20 6.17
CA CYS A 24 4.26 1.15 5.93
C CYS A 24 5.59 1.15 5.15
N ASP A 25 6.51 0.23 5.47
CA ASP A 25 7.78 0.07 4.76
C ASP A 25 7.54 -0.35 3.31
N CYS A 26 6.61 -1.27 3.06
CA CYS A 26 6.20 -1.63 1.70
C CYS A 26 5.61 -0.42 0.96
N CYS A 27 4.70 0.33 1.58
CA CYS A 27 4.11 1.54 0.98
C CYS A 27 5.15 2.62 0.66
N SER A 28 6.26 2.69 1.39
CA SER A 28 7.33 3.68 1.14
C SER A 28 7.95 3.54 -0.25
N ARG A 29 7.84 2.36 -0.88
CA ARG A 29 8.26 2.14 -2.28
C ARG A 29 7.44 2.94 -3.30
N LEU A 30 6.24 3.38 -2.94
CA LEU A 30 5.39 4.20 -3.80
C LEU A 30 5.84 5.65 -3.89
N ILE A 31 6.56 6.17 -2.88
CA ILE A 31 7.01 7.56 -2.82
C ILE A 31 7.82 7.96 -4.06
N PRO A 32 8.90 7.24 -4.45
CA PRO A 32 9.65 7.59 -5.66
C PRO A 32 8.86 7.38 -6.97
N VAL A 33 7.81 6.55 -6.96
CA VAL A 33 6.98 6.25 -8.14
C VAL A 33 5.90 7.32 -8.36
N PHE A 34 5.39 7.90 -7.26
CA PHE A 34 4.31 8.88 -7.24
C PHE A 34 4.66 10.09 -6.36
N PRO A 35 5.70 10.86 -6.71
CA PRO A 35 6.21 11.95 -5.87
C PRO A 35 5.22 13.11 -5.68
N ASP A 36 4.17 13.19 -6.50
CA ASP A 36 3.17 14.25 -6.47
C ASP A 36 1.99 13.98 -5.52
N LEU A 37 1.92 12.79 -4.90
CA LEU A 37 0.80 12.38 -4.04
C LEU A 37 1.01 12.61 -2.53
N ASP A 38 2.17 13.13 -2.10
CA ASP A 38 2.48 13.41 -0.69
C ASP A 38 2.17 12.21 0.25
N LEU A 39 2.49 10.99 -0.23
CA LEU A 39 2.17 9.73 0.46
C LEU A 39 2.86 9.60 1.83
N GLU A 40 3.98 10.31 2.01
CA GLU A 40 4.77 10.32 3.24
C GLU A 40 3.92 10.65 4.47
N LYS A 41 2.96 11.56 4.36
CA LYS A 41 2.09 11.94 5.49
C LYS A 41 1.19 10.79 5.94
N LEU A 42 0.62 10.04 5.00
CA LEU A 42 -0.23 8.88 5.31
C LEU A 42 0.60 7.75 5.91
N ILE A 43 1.78 7.49 5.34
CA ILE A 43 2.70 6.44 5.80
C ILE A 43 3.20 6.77 7.22
N LEU A 44 3.63 8.01 7.47
CA LEU A 44 4.08 8.46 8.79
C LEU A 44 2.96 8.34 9.83
N PHE A 45 1.72 8.67 9.45
CA PHE A 45 0.57 8.47 10.34
C PHE A 45 0.34 6.99 10.65
N GLY A 46 0.42 6.10 9.64
CA GLY A 46 0.35 4.65 9.83
C GLY A 46 1.46 4.12 10.75
N GLN A 47 2.69 4.63 10.62
CA GLN A 47 3.80 4.31 11.52
C GLN A 47 3.50 4.78 12.95
N ASN A 48 2.96 5.98 13.16
CA ASN A 48 2.60 6.44 14.49
C ASN A 48 1.52 5.55 15.14
N ARG A 49 0.53 5.10 14.35
CA ARG A 49 -0.50 4.15 14.80
C ARG A 49 0.05 2.80 15.22
N SER A 50 1.22 2.40 14.72
CA SER A 50 1.84 1.11 15.10
C SER A 50 2.19 1.02 16.58
N SER A 51 2.34 2.16 17.25
CA SER A 51 2.57 2.25 18.70
C SER A 51 1.30 2.08 19.54
N GLY A 52 0.14 1.88 18.91
CA GLY A 52 -1.17 1.84 19.56
C GLY A 52 -1.76 3.22 19.89
N LYS A 53 -1.02 4.31 19.59
CA LYS A 53 -1.50 5.68 19.75
C LYS A 53 -2.22 6.14 18.48
N THR A 54 -3.49 6.52 18.61
CA THR A 54 -4.24 7.13 17.51
C THR A 54 -4.65 8.53 17.90
N ASP A 55 -4.09 9.52 17.21
CA ASP A 55 -4.53 10.91 17.32
C ASP A 55 -5.77 11.12 16.42
N GLN A 56 -6.92 11.31 17.05
CA GLN A 56 -8.21 11.42 16.36
C GLN A 56 -8.31 12.69 15.52
N ASP A 57 -7.69 13.79 15.96
CA ASP A 57 -7.72 15.05 15.21
C ASP A 57 -6.88 14.92 13.93
N SER A 58 -5.70 14.33 14.02
CA SER A 58 -4.89 13.98 12.85
C SER A 58 -5.60 12.99 11.92
N LEU A 59 -6.28 11.97 12.45
CA LEU A 59 -7.04 11.00 11.66
C LEU A 59 -8.11 11.70 10.81
N LEU A 60 -8.92 12.56 11.43
CA LEU A 60 -9.99 13.29 10.76
C LEU A 60 -9.43 14.27 9.72
N SER A 61 -8.37 14.99 10.07
CA SER A 61 -7.71 15.94 9.16
C SER A 61 -7.16 15.23 7.91
N LEU A 62 -6.41 14.14 8.09
CA LEU A 62 -5.83 13.36 6.99
C LEU A 62 -6.92 12.71 6.13
N ARG A 63 -7.93 12.09 6.74
CA ARG A 63 -9.03 11.46 6.00
C ARG A 63 -9.79 12.48 5.16
N ASN A 64 -10.04 13.67 5.69
CA ASN A 64 -10.68 14.76 4.94
C ASN A 64 -9.81 15.28 3.79
N HIS A 65 -8.50 15.45 4.01
CA HIS A 65 -7.58 15.94 2.99
C HIS A 65 -7.41 14.94 1.85
N PHE A 66 -7.00 13.71 2.17
CA PHE A 66 -6.73 12.67 1.18
C PHE A 66 -7.99 12.10 0.55
N GLY A 67 -9.13 12.13 1.25
CA GLY A 67 -10.42 11.78 0.66
C GLY A 67 -10.82 12.72 -0.48
N LYS A 68 -10.52 14.02 -0.38
CA LYS A 68 -10.74 14.97 -1.50
C LYS A 68 -9.85 14.67 -2.70
N ILE A 69 -8.57 14.34 -2.46
CA ILE A 69 -7.64 13.96 -3.52
C ILE A 69 -8.09 12.67 -4.19
N TYR A 70 -8.45 11.65 -3.40
CA TYR A 70 -8.98 10.38 -3.91
C TYR A 70 -10.21 10.59 -4.79
N ASN A 71 -11.22 11.33 -4.31
CA ASN A 71 -12.44 11.60 -5.07
C ASN A 71 -12.17 12.40 -6.35
N SER A 72 -11.15 13.26 -6.35
CA SER A 72 -10.71 13.98 -7.56
C SER A 72 -10.05 13.07 -8.58
N LEU A 73 -9.38 12.01 -8.14
CA LEU A 73 -8.70 11.05 -9.02
C LEU A 73 -9.63 9.90 -9.45
N TYR A 74 -10.65 9.61 -8.67
CA TYR A 74 -11.56 8.50 -8.91
C TYR A 74 -13.02 8.88 -8.60
N PRO A 75 -13.82 9.22 -9.63
CA PRO A 75 -15.21 9.61 -9.46
C PRO A 75 -16.16 8.44 -9.18
N GLY A 76 -15.64 7.21 -8.99
CA GLY A 76 -16.43 6.02 -8.63
C GLY A 76 -16.90 5.17 -9.82
N TYR A 77 -16.35 5.39 -11.01
CA TYR A 77 -16.58 4.56 -12.20
C TYR A 77 -15.30 4.40 -13.02
N GLY A 78 -15.23 3.31 -13.79
CA GLY A 78 -14.06 2.93 -14.57
C GLY A 78 -12.96 2.26 -13.73
N ASP A 79 -11.84 1.93 -14.37
CA ASP A 79 -10.71 1.32 -13.68
C ASP A 79 -9.91 2.39 -12.91
N PRO A 80 -9.55 2.14 -11.65
CA PRO A 80 -8.78 3.08 -10.86
C PRO A 80 -7.39 3.28 -11.48
N SER A 81 -6.99 4.56 -11.56
CA SER A 81 -5.67 4.96 -12.06
C SER A 81 -4.55 4.46 -11.13
N PRO A 82 -3.29 4.38 -11.62
CA PRO A 82 -2.15 4.05 -10.76
C PRO A 82 -2.03 4.94 -9.53
N LYS A 83 -2.35 6.24 -9.67
CA LYS A 83 -2.32 7.20 -8.55
C LYS A 83 -3.42 6.95 -7.54
N THR A 84 -4.60 6.58 -8.01
CA THR A 84 -5.73 6.18 -7.15
C THR A 84 -5.34 4.99 -6.29
N LEU A 85 -4.74 3.97 -6.90
CA LEU A 85 -4.28 2.76 -6.20
C LEU A 85 -3.15 3.06 -5.21
N ALA A 86 -2.20 3.93 -5.57
CA ALA A 86 -1.14 4.35 -4.66
C ALA A 86 -1.70 5.08 -3.40
N LEU A 87 -2.71 5.95 -3.59
CA LEU A 87 -3.42 6.57 -2.48
C LEU A 87 -4.20 5.55 -1.64
N SER A 88 -4.88 4.59 -2.28
CA SER A 88 -5.56 3.50 -1.56
C SER A 88 -4.58 2.73 -0.69
N SER A 89 -3.43 2.34 -1.24
CA SER A 89 -2.38 1.63 -0.51
C SER A 89 -1.89 2.39 0.73
N ALA A 90 -1.57 3.69 0.59
CA ALA A 90 -1.16 4.50 1.72
C ALA A 90 -2.32 4.79 2.70
N GLY A 91 -3.55 4.85 2.18
CA GLY A 91 -4.77 4.99 2.96
C GLY A 91 -5.05 3.77 3.84
N GLU A 92 -4.81 2.55 3.35
CA GLU A 92 -4.98 1.30 4.13
C GLU A 92 -4.10 1.32 5.39
N VAL A 93 -2.81 1.64 5.25
CA VAL A 93 -1.89 1.69 6.41
C VAL A 93 -2.23 2.82 7.38
N ALA A 94 -2.83 3.91 6.89
CA ALA A 94 -3.23 5.05 7.70
C ALA A 94 -4.56 4.85 8.42
N PHE A 95 -5.55 4.25 7.77
CA PHE A 95 -6.96 4.33 8.17
C PHE A 95 -7.59 3.01 8.55
N THR A 96 -7.10 1.87 8.05
CA THR A 96 -7.65 0.55 8.39
C THR A 96 -7.23 0.17 9.81
N ASP A 97 -8.19 -0.26 10.63
CA ASP A 97 -7.95 -0.51 12.06
C ASP A 97 -7.18 -1.82 12.30
N SER A 98 -7.59 -2.89 11.63
CA SER A 98 -6.86 -4.16 11.64
C SER A 98 -5.50 -4.01 10.96
N SER A 99 -4.42 -4.34 11.68
CA SER A 99 -3.07 -4.22 11.12
C SER A 99 -2.78 -5.29 10.06
N LEU A 100 -3.42 -6.45 10.15
CA LEU A 100 -3.31 -7.51 9.14
C LEU A 100 -4.05 -7.11 7.85
N ASP A 101 -5.29 -6.63 7.96
CA ASP A 101 -6.07 -6.21 6.78
C ASP A 101 -5.40 -5.02 6.10
N ALA A 102 -4.93 -4.05 6.89
CA ALA A 102 -4.14 -2.94 6.38
C ALA A 102 -2.92 -3.42 5.58
N ALA A 103 -2.19 -4.43 6.08
CA ALA A 103 -1.04 -4.98 5.38
C ALA A 103 -1.42 -5.69 4.08
N ILE A 104 -2.42 -6.57 4.12
CA ILE A 104 -2.88 -7.33 2.95
C ILE A 104 -3.31 -6.36 1.83
N ASN A 105 -4.20 -5.42 2.16
CA ASN A 105 -4.75 -4.48 1.18
C ASN A 105 -3.67 -3.52 0.67
N ALA A 106 -2.82 -3.00 1.56
CA ALA A 106 -1.75 -2.09 1.15
C ALA A 106 -0.76 -2.76 0.20
N LEU A 107 -0.37 -4.00 0.48
CA LEU A 107 0.56 -4.73 -0.38
C LEU A 107 -0.05 -5.04 -1.76
N GLU A 108 -1.34 -5.34 -1.81
CA GLU A 108 -2.07 -5.58 -3.05
C GLU A 108 -2.19 -4.30 -3.88
N PHE A 109 -2.68 -3.21 -3.28
CA PHE A 109 -2.81 -1.92 -3.97
C PHE A 109 -1.47 -1.32 -4.39
N SER A 110 -0.41 -1.49 -3.60
CA SER A 110 0.93 -1.02 -4.01
C SER A 110 1.48 -1.79 -5.19
N ALA A 111 1.32 -3.12 -5.23
CA ALA A 111 1.71 -3.94 -6.36
C ALA A 111 0.93 -3.56 -7.63
N ASP A 112 -0.39 -3.39 -7.51
CA ASP A 112 -1.25 -2.96 -8.61
C ASP A 112 -0.89 -1.54 -9.11
N ALA A 113 -0.66 -0.60 -8.19
CA ALA A 113 -0.24 0.76 -8.54
C ALA A 113 1.07 0.78 -9.35
N ILE A 114 2.08 0.02 -8.91
CA ILE A 114 3.38 -0.08 -9.60
C ILE A 114 3.22 -0.76 -10.96
N ALA A 115 2.45 -1.85 -11.02
CA ALA A 115 2.19 -2.59 -12.25
C ALA A 115 1.46 -1.75 -13.29
N LYS A 116 0.34 -1.09 -12.92
CA LYS A 116 -0.37 -0.20 -13.84
C LYS A 116 0.48 1.01 -14.25
N LYS A 117 1.32 1.53 -13.36
CA LYS A 117 2.24 2.62 -13.71
C LYS A 117 3.26 2.20 -14.76
N ALA A 118 3.81 0.99 -14.63
CA ALA A 118 4.74 0.42 -15.61
C ALA A 118 4.06 0.19 -16.96
N ALA A 119 2.84 -0.35 -16.95
CA ALA A 119 2.06 -0.64 -18.16
C ALA A 119 1.41 0.61 -18.80
N TYR A 120 1.41 1.77 -18.14
CA TYR A 120 0.68 2.97 -18.59
C TYR A 120 1.03 3.45 -19.99
N ASN A 121 2.29 3.26 -20.42
CA ASN A 121 2.77 3.64 -21.76
C ASN A 121 2.99 2.43 -22.68
N ALA A 122 2.60 1.22 -22.26
CA ALA A 122 2.68 0.04 -23.09
C ALA A 122 1.63 0.10 -24.21
N THR A 123 1.89 -0.60 -25.32
CA THR A 123 0.84 -0.81 -26.33
C THR A 123 -0.23 -1.76 -25.77
N ASP A 124 -1.45 -1.72 -26.33
CA ASP A 124 -2.54 -2.62 -25.93
C ASP A 124 -2.12 -4.10 -25.97
N THR A 125 -1.29 -4.49 -26.94
CA THR A 125 -0.79 -5.86 -27.08
C THR A 125 0.29 -6.25 -26.07
N GLU A 126 0.93 -5.27 -25.44
CA GLU A 126 2.00 -5.48 -24.45
C GLU A 126 1.53 -5.23 -23.02
N TYR A 127 0.39 -4.56 -22.84
CA TYR A 127 -0.12 -4.09 -21.55
C TYR A 127 -0.14 -5.20 -20.50
N ASP A 128 -0.85 -6.31 -20.78
CA ASP A 128 -1.02 -7.41 -19.84
C ASP A 128 0.32 -8.01 -19.42
N ARG A 129 1.24 -8.19 -20.37
CA ARG A 129 2.58 -8.72 -20.09
C ARG A 129 3.39 -7.78 -19.21
N VAL A 130 3.42 -6.49 -19.54
CA VAL A 130 4.18 -5.48 -18.77
C VAL A 130 3.60 -5.34 -17.37
N TYR A 131 2.27 -5.38 -17.25
CA TYR A 131 1.56 -5.37 -15.98
C TYR A 131 1.94 -6.59 -15.14
N ASP A 132 1.78 -7.80 -15.67
CA ASP A 132 2.03 -9.05 -14.94
C ASP A 132 3.49 -9.18 -14.49
N ASP A 133 4.44 -8.82 -15.37
CA ASP A 133 5.88 -8.83 -15.06
C ASP A 133 6.19 -7.86 -13.90
N ALA A 134 5.64 -6.64 -13.94
CA ALA A 134 5.85 -5.62 -12.91
C ALA A 134 5.14 -5.97 -11.59
N TYR A 135 3.93 -6.53 -11.66
CA TYR A 135 3.19 -7.01 -10.50
C TYR A 135 3.97 -8.12 -9.79
N ALA A 136 4.39 -9.15 -10.54
CA ALA A 136 5.18 -10.26 -10.00
C ALA A 136 6.50 -9.79 -9.39
N LEU A 137 7.19 -8.84 -10.03
CA LEU A 137 8.42 -8.25 -9.52
C LEU A 137 8.18 -7.55 -8.17
N GLU A 138 7.12 -6.76 -8.05
CA GLU A 138 6.80 -6.07 -6.80
C GLU A 138 6.40 -7.05 -5.70
N ARG A 139 5.59 -8.08 -6.01
CA ARG A 139 5.25 -9.15 -5.05
C ARG A 139 6.50 -9.89 -4.56
N GLY A 140 7.46 -10.13 -5.45
CA GLY A 140 8.77 -10.68 -5.09
C GLY A 140 9.57 -9.76 -4.17
N ALA A 141 9.58 -8.45 -4.44
CA ALA A 141 10.23 -7.46 -3.59
C ALA A 141 9.61 -7.40 -2.19
N GLN A 142 8.27 -7.35 -2.10
CA GLN A 142 7.52 -7.38 -0.84
C GLN A 142 7.81 -8.67 -0.05
N SER A 143 7.89 -9.83 -0.72
CA SER A 143 8.25 -11.10 -0.09
C SER A 143 9.67 -11.04 0.49
N GLY A 144 10.64 -10.53 -0.27
CA GLY A 144 11.99 -10.32 0.22
C GLY A 144 12.05 -9.34 1.40
N MET A 145 11.20 -8.31 1.42
CA MET A 145 11.06 -7.39 2.56
C MET A 145 10.49 -8.10 3.78
N LEU A 146 9.47 -8.95 3.62
CA LEU A 146 8.88 -9.72 4.73
C LEU A 146 9.93 -10.56 5.43
N HIS A 147 10.70 -11.33 4.67
CA HIS A 147 11.79 -12.16 5.18
C HIS A 147 12.83 -11.35 5.94
N ARG A 148 13.26 -10.20 5.40
CA ARG A 148 14.22 -9.30 6.08
C ARG A 148 13.64 -8.66 7.34
N PHE A 149 12.36 -8.28 7.33
CA PHE A 149 11.73 -7.54 8.41
C PHE A 149 11.40 -8.43 9.62
N PHE A 150 10.96 -9.67 9.36
CA PHE A 150 10.55 -10.62 10.40
C PHE A 150 11.59 -11.71 10.69
N GLY A 151 12.66 -11.82 9.89
CA GLY A 151 13.70 -12.84 10.06
C GLY A 151 13.19 -14.27 9.80
N VAL A 152 12.19 -14.40 8.92
CA VAL A 152 11.61 -15.67 8.48
C VAL A 152 12.11 -16.09 7.11
#